data_AF-A0A8C0XM25-F1
#
_entry.id   AF-A0A8C0XM25-F1
#
_cell.length_a   1.000
_cell.length_b   1.000
_cell.length_c   1.000
_cell.angle_alpha   90.00
_cell.angle_beta   90.00
_cell.angle_gamma   90.00
#
_symmetry.space_group_name_H-M   'P 1'
#
loop_
_entity.id
_entity.type
_entity.pdbx_description
1 polymer ?
#
loop_
_entity_poly.entity_id
_entity_poly.type
_entity_poly.pdbx_seq_one_letter_code
_entity_poly.pdbx_strand_id
1 'polypeptide(L)' 'MALSLSADFHQPSDCCFSYISRKIQCSNMEDYFLTSSGCSKPGIIFLTIKGKQVCADPRDSSVQDCMRKLKP' A
#
# COMPACT_ATOMS: atom_id res chain seq x y z
N MET A 1 31.13 21.60 14.71
CA MET A 1 29.85 20.96 15.10
C MET A 1 29.22 20.41 13.84
N ALA A 2 29.48 19.15 13.52
CA ALA A 2 28.83 18.48 12.40
C ALA A 2 27.64 17.72 12.96
N LEU A 3 26.45 18.31 12.88
CA LEU A 3 25.21 17.58 13.13
C LEU A 3 24.87 16.87 11.83
N SER A 4 25.34 15.62 11.75
CA SER A 4 25.06 14.67 10.70
C SER A 4 23.56 14.68 10.37
N LEU A 5 23.24 14.94 9.10
CA LEU A 5 21.93 14.67 8.50
C LEU A 5 21.74 13.15 8.45
N SER A 6 21.50 12.51 9.60
CA SER A 6 20.89 11.18 9.57
C SER A 6 19.43 11.41 9.24
N ALA A 7 19.09 11.29 7.95
CA ALA A 7 17.75 10.92 7.54
C ALA A 7 17.31 9.82 8.49
N ASP A 8 16.33 10.14 9.32
CA ASP A 8 15.74 9.20 10.23
C ASP A 8 15.33 7.99 9.38
N PHE A 9 16.03 6.88 9.60
CA PHE A 9 15.67 5.55 9.13
C PHE A 9 14.37 5.16 9.86
N HIS A 10 13.28 5.88 9.59
CA HIS A 10 11.94 5.36 9.78
C HIS A 10 11.94 4.19 8.83
N GLN A 11 12.22 2.99 9.38
CA GLN A 11 11.90 1.68 8.82
C GLN A 11 10.81 1.90 7.79
N PRO A 12 11.07 1.66 6.48
CA PRO A 12 10.22 2.17 5.40
C PRO A 12 8.81 1.84 5.79
N SER A 13 8.11 2.84 6.33
CA SER A 13 6.77 2.63 6.79
C SER A 13 6.09 2.23 5.51
N ASP A 14 5.40 1.09 5.49
CA ASP A 14 4.73 0.57 4.31
C ASP A 14 3.82 1.69 3.78
N CYS A 15 4.36 2.50 2.87
CA CYS A 15 3.86 3.78 2.42
C CYS A 15 3.84 3.74 0.91
N CYS A 16 2.74 4.16 0.33
CA CYS A 16 2.59 4.23 -1.11
C CYS A 16 3.00 5.59 -1.64
N PHE A 17 4.14 5.64 -2.33
CA PHE A 17 4.59 6.84 -3.05
C PHE A 17 3.85 7.00 -4.40
N SER A 18 3.50 5.87 -5.01
CA SER A 18 2.77 5.77 -6.27
C SER A 18 1.78 4.62 -6.22
N TYR A 19 0.68 4.77 -6.96
CA TYR A 19 -0.35 3.74 -7.10
C TYR A 19 -0.19 3.04 -8.44
N ILE A 20 -0.67 1.79 -8.54
CA ILE A 20 -0.71 1.16 -9.86
C ILE A 20 -1.68 1.87 -10.79
N SER A 21 -1.27 2.09 -12.03
CA SER A 21 -2.14 2.64 -13.07
C SER A 21 -3.03 1.57 -13.72
N ARG A 22 -2.73 0.29 -13.47
CA ARG A 22 -3.49 -0.85 -14.02
C ARG A 22 -4.66 -1.18 -13.12
N LYS A 23 -5.73 -1.77 -13.67
CA LYS A 23 -6.84 -2.26 -12.84
C LYS A 23 -6.38 -3.39 -11.94
N ILE A 24 -6.78 -3.33 -10.68
CA ILE A 24 -6.58 -4.39 -9.71
C ILE A 24 -7.45 -5.59 -10.04
N GLN A 25 -6.84 -6.78 -10.00
CA GLN A 25 -7.52 -8.06 -10.17
C GLN A 25 -7.60 -8.76 -8.82
N CYS A 26 -8.75 -8.64 -8.17
CA CYS A 26 -8.98 -9.17 -6.81
C CYS A 26 -8.82 -10.67 -6.70
N SER A 27 -9.07 -11.40 -7.79
CA SER A 27 -8.87 -12.85 -7.85
C SER A 27 -7.42 -13.28 -7.64
N ASN A 28 -6.45 -12.38 -7.86
CA ASN A 28 -5.03 -12.64 -7.68
C ASN A 28 -4.47 -12.06 -6.37
N MET A 29 -5.34 -11.54 -5.51
CA MET A 29 -4.99 -10.95 -4.22
C MET A 29 -5.32 -11.93 -3.11
N GLU A 30 -4.39 -12.06 -2.20
CA GLU A 30 -4.48 -12.93 -1.02
C GLU A 30 -4.91 -12.10 0.20
N ASP A 31 -4.30 -10.94 0.38
CA ASP A 31 -4.55 -10.07 1.53
C ASP A 31 -4.37 -8.58 1.18
N TYR A 32 -4.69 -7.69 2.11
CA TYR A 32 -4.47 -6.26 1.97
C TYR A 32 -4.22 -5.58 3.32
N PHE A 33 -3.34 -4.58 3.31
CA PHE A 33 -3.00 -3.79 4.49
C PHE A 33 -3.09 -2.31 4.16
N LEU A 34 -3.50 -1.51 5.14
CA LEU A 34 -3.50 -0.05 5.03
C LEU A 34 -2.09 0.46 5.33
N THR A 35 -1.64 1.45 4.57
CA THR A 35 -0.39 2.14 4.85
C THR A 35 -0.47 2.83 6.22
N SER A 36 0.68 3.01 6.88
CA SER A 36 0.76 3.72 8.16
C SER A 36 0.13 5.12 8.08
N SER A 37 -0.51 5.57 9.16
CA SER A 37 -1.09 6.92 9.26
C SER A 37 -0.03 8.03 9.22
N GLY A 38 1.25 7.68 9.41
CA GLY A 38 2.38 8.60 9.24
C GLY A 38 2.74 8.89 7.77
N CYS A 39 2.16 8.18 6.80
CA CYS A 39 2.43 8.43 5.39
C CYS A 39 1.74 9.71 4.91
N SER A 40 2.46 10.57 4.17
CA SER A 40 1.87 11.79 3.58
C SER A 40 0.74 11.49 2.58
N LYS A 41 0.71 10.27 2.05
CA LYS A 41 -0.34 9.78 1.16
C LYS A 41 -1.00 8.54 1.76
N PRO A 42 -2.33 8.51 1.88
CA PRO A 42 -3.03 7.29 2.23
C PRO A 42 -2.91 6.30 1.07
N GLY A 43 -2.62 5.04 1.38
CA GLY A 43 -2.53 3.98 0.39
C GLY A 43 -2.98 2.65 0.96
N ILE A 44 -3.23 1.72 0.05
CA ILE A 44 -3.54 0.33 0.39
C ILE A 44 -2.54 -0.54 -0.32
N ILE A 45 -1.92 -1.46 0.41
CA ILE A 45 -0.96 -2.40 -0.12
C ILE A 45 -1.64 -3.76 -0.18
N PHE A 46 -1.89 -4.23 -1.39
CA PHE A 46 -2.38 -5.58 -1.61
C PHE A 46 -1.24 -6.57 -1.67
N LEU A 47 -1.39 -7.69 -0.97
CA LEU A 47 -0.54 -8.84 -1.12
C LEU A 47 -1.15 -9.76 -2.18
N THR A 48 -0.43 -9.97 -3.26
CA THR A 48 -0.82 -10.95 -4.28
C THR A 48 -0.48 -12.36 -3.83
N ILE A 49 -1.18 -13.37 -4.35
CA ILE A 49 -0.90 -14.80 -4.09
C ILE A 49 0.54 -15.19 -4.47
N LYS A 50 1.19 -14.39 -5.33
CA LYS A 50 2.61 -14.54 -5.69
C LYS A 50 3.57 -13.89 -4.68
N GLY A 51 3.08 -13.44 -3.53
CA GLY A 51 3.86 -12.76 -2.50
C GLY A 51 4.32 -11.34 -2.88
N LYS A 52 3.76 -10.74 -3.95
CA LYS A 52 4.12 -9.37 -4.36
C LYS A 52 3.18 -8.36 -3.72
N GLN A 53 3.74 -7.29 -3.20
CA GLN A 53 3.02 -6.16 -2.66
C GLN A 53 2.72 -5.12 -3.75
N VAL A 54 1.50 -4.60 -3.75
CA VAL A 54 1.01 -3.70 -4.79
C VAL A 54 0.28 -2.52 -4.16
N CYS A 55 0.78 -1.31 -4.38
CA CYS A 55 0.16 -0.08 -3.92
C CYS A 55 -1.04 0.34 -4.76
N ALA A 56 -2.14 0.67 -4.09
CA ALA A 56 -3.43 0.99 -4.68
C ALA A 56 -4.03 2.25 -4.07
N ASP A 57 -4.76 3.02 -4.88
CA ASP A 57 -5.47 4.22 -4.42
C ASP A 57 -6.75 3.77 -3.67
N PRO A 58 -6.91 4.09 -2.37
CA PRO A 58 -8.13 3.77 -1.62
C PRO A 58 -9.41 4.43 -2.19
N ARG A 59 -9.26 5.44 -3.05
CA ARG A 59 -10.36 6.16 -3.70
C ARG A 59 -10.86 5.46 -4.97
N ASP A 60 -10.14 4.46 -5.48
CA ASP A 60 -10.57 3.70 -6.66
C ASP A 60 -11.69 2.72 -6.26
N SER A 61 -12.81 2.74 -6.99
CA SER A 61 -13.96 1.87 -6.71
C SER A 61 -13.61 0.38 -6.84
N SER A 62 -12.72 0.03 -7.77
CA SER A 62 -12.28 -1.35 -7.98
C SER A 62 -11.44 -1.85 -6.80
N VAL A 63 -10.65 -0.95 -6.21
CA VAL A 63 -9.86 -1.21 -5.00
C VAL A 63 -10.78 -1.45 -3.81
N GLN A 64 -11.78 -0.61 -3.62
CA GLN A 64 -12.75 -0.75 -2.53
C GLN A 64 -13.57 -2.04 -2.66
N ASP A 65 -14.01 -2.39 -3.88
CA ASP A 65 -14.69 -3.66 -4.14
C ASP A 65 -13.79 -4.86 -3.82
N CYS A 66 -12.50 -4.74 -4.14
CA CYS A 66 -11.49 -5.73 -3.79
C CYS A 66 -11.34 -5.95 -2.30
N MET A 67 -11.19 -4.87 -1.55
CA MET A 67 -11.07 -4.95 -0.09
C MET A 67 -12.29 -5.62 0.52
N ARG A 68 -13.50 -5.31 0.01
CA ARG A 68 -14.74 -5.93 0.49
C ARG A 68 -14.79 -7.44 0.20
N LYS A 69 -14.17 -7.90 -0.89
CA LYS A 69 -14.09 -9.33 -1.24
C LYS A 69 -13.04 -10.08 -0.42
N LEU A 70 -11.97 -9.39 -0.02
CA LEU A 70 -10.90 -9.97 0.80
C LEU A 70 -11.20 -9.91 2.29
N LYS A 71 -12.05 -8.98 2.74
CA LYS A 71 -12.56 -8.96 4.10
C LYS A 71 -13.51 -10.16 4.29
N PRO A 72 -13.25 -11.06 5.25
CA PRO A 72 -14.18 -12.14 5.58
C PRO A 72 -15.49 -11.62 6.17
#